data_AF-A0A401TVE0-F1
#
_entry.id   AF-A0A401TVE0-F1
#
_cell.length_a   1.000
_cell.length_b   1.000
_cell.length_c   1.000
_cell.angle_alpha   90.00
_cell.angle_beta   90.00
_cell.angle_gamma   90.00
#
_symmetry.space_group_name_H-M   'P 1'
#
loop_
_entity.id
_entity.type
_entity.pdbx_description
1 polymer ?
#
loop_
_entity_poly.entity_id
_entity_poly.type
_entity_poly.pdbx_seq_one_letter_code
_entity_poly.pdbx_strand_id
1 'polypeptide(L)'
;MEPEGRFAAMRFAALLNNLSQSLSRDNVDSLKFLCREMIGKRRLEAMASGLQLFQQLEELNLLGPDNTDTLSGLLSAIQRHDLQQQLDAFQQRGQEPQADSGNSSNGHGEVRG
;
A
#
# COMPACT_ATOMS: atom_id res chain seq x y z
N MET A 1 16.41 -4.26 18.06
CA MET A 1 15.15 -3.68 17.54
C MET A 1 15.48 -3.02 16.22
N GLU A 2 14.79 -3.43 15.17
CA GLU A 2 15.29 -3.39 13.80
C GLU A 2 15.07 -2.03 13.11
N PRO A 3 16.08 -1.46 12.42
CA PRO A 3 15.97 -0.16 11.75
C PRO A 3 15.24 -0.21 10.40
N GLU A 4 14.87 -1.39 9.90
CA GLU A 4 14.32 -1.56 8.54
C GLU A 4 12.88 -1.02 8.38
N GLY A 5 12.06 -1.12 9.44
CA GLY A 5 10.67 -0.65 9.40
C GLY A 5 10.53 0.87 9.19
N ARG A 6 11.52 1.67 9.63
CA ARG A 6 11.46 3.14 9.49
C ARG A 6 11.59 3.60 8.03
N PHE A 7 12.39 2.90 7.23
CA PHE A 7 12.59 3.27 5.83
C PHE A 7 11.39 2.89 4.97
N ALA A 8 10.78 1.72 5.21
CA ALA A 8 9.55 1.32 4.54
C ALA A 8 8.38 2.28 4.86
N ALA A 9 8.23 2.66 6.13
CA ALA A 9 7.23 3.64 6.56
C ALA A 9 7.44 5.02 5.90
N MET A 10 8.67 5.52 5.79
CA MET A 10 8.94 6.80 5.10
C MET A 10 8.61 6.76 3.61
N ARG A 11 8.95 5.66 2.93
CA ARG A 11 8.61 5.47 1.51
C ARG A 11 7.09 5.37 1.31
N PHE A 12 6.42 4.68 2.23
CA PHE A 12 4.97 4.55 2.22
C PHE A 12 4.28 5.90 2.51
N ALA A 13 4.76 6.66 3.49
CA ALA A 13 4.27 8.01 3.80
C ALA A 13 4.41 8.95 2.58
N ALA A 14 5.49 8.85 1.82
CA ALA A 14 5.67 9.61 0.58
C ALA A 14 4.64 9.21 -0.50
N LEU A 15 4.36 7.91 -0.64
CA LEU A 15 3.30 7.40 -1.51
C LEU A 15 1.93 7.95 -1.09
N LEU A 16 1.57 7.84 0.19
CA LEU A 16 0.31 8.36 0.73
C LEU A 16 0.14 9.85 0.44
N ASN A 17 1.22 10.64 0.55
CA ASN A 17 1.21 12.06 0.23
C ASN A 17 0.96 12.31 -1.26
N ASN A 18 1.49 11.47 -2.16
CA ASN A 18 1.20 11.55 -3.59
C ASN A 18 -0.27 11.21 -3.88
N LEU A 19 -0.76 10.10 -3.32
CA LEU A 19 -2.15 9.67 -3.44
C LEU A 19 -3.11 10.75 -2.91
N SER A 20 -2.80 11.36 -1.77
CA SER A 20 -3.59 12.45 -1.19
C SER A 20 -3.65 13.69 -2.07
N GLN A 21 -2.61 13.98 -2.87
CA GLN A 21 -2.64 15.10 -3.83
C GLN A 21 -3.54 14.79 -5.02
N SER A 22 -3.59 13.52 -5.43
CA SER A 22 -4.51 13.04 -6.45
C SER A 22 -5.95 12.89 -5.93
N LEU A 23 -6.19 12.90 -4.61
CA LEU A 23 -7.54 12.86 -4.04
C LEU A 23 -8.16 14.26 -4.00
N SER A 24 -9.27 14.44 -4.72
CA SER A 24 -10.12 15.63 -4.63
C SER A 24 -10.92 15.65 -3.33
N ARG A 25 -11.45 16.82 -2.96
CA ARG A 25 -12.26 17.01 -1.74
C ARG A 25 -13.43 16.03 -1.64
N ASP A 26 -14.14 15.80 -2.73
CA ASP A 26 -15.25 14.82 -2.81
C ASP A 26 -14.81 13.39 -2.51
N ASN A 27 -13.62 12.99 -3.00
CA ASN A 27 -13.06 11.68 -2.70
C ASN A 27 -12.69 11.57 -1.23
N VAL A 28 -12.08 12.61 -0.65
CA VAL A 28 -11.73 12.66 0.77
C VAL A 28 -12.99 12.61 1.63
N ASP A 29 -14.06 13.29 1.24
CA ASP A 29 -15.34 13.25 1.97
C ASP A 29 -15.97 11.86 1.95
N SER A 30 -15.97 11.21 0.78
CA SER A 30 -16.43 9.82 0.63
C SER A 30 -15.62 8.87 1.50
N LEU A 31 -14.29 9.01 1.52
CA LEU A 31 -13.39 8.23 2.38
C LEU A 31 -13.66 8.48 3.86
N LYS A 32 -13.89 9.72 4.26
CA LYS A 32 -14.25 10.07 5.65
C LYS A 32 -15.56 9.41 6.08
N PHE A 33 -16.53 9.33 5.17
CA PHE A 33 -17.82 8.70 5.45
C PHE A 33 -17.67 7.20 5.68
N LEU A 34 -16.90 6.52 4.83
CA LEU A 34 -16.57 5.10 4.94
C LEU A 34 -15.74 4.79 6.19
N CYS A 35 -14.72 5.61 6.46
CA CYS A 35 -13.84 5.43 7.61
C CYS A 35 -14.48 5.79 8.94
N ARG A 36 -15.67 6.42 8.97
CA ARG A 36 -16.29 6.83 10.24
C ARG A 36 -16.58 5.66 11.16
N GLU A 37 -16.87 4.51 10.59
CA GLU A 37 -17.18 3.30 11.34
C GLU A 37 -15.90 2.57 11.81
N MET A 38 -14.81 2.67 11.04
CA MET A 38 -13.52 2.05 11.38
C MET A 38 -12.67 2.89 12.34
N ILE A 39 -12.51 4.19 12.04
CA ILE A 39 -11.60 5.12 12.74
C ILE A 39 -12.30 5.86 13.89
N GLY A 40 -13.62 6.04 13.79
CA GLY A 40 -14.44 6.74 14.77
C GLY A 40 -14.45 8.27 14.61
N LYS A 41 -15.59 8.89 14.96
CA LYS A 41 -15.84 10.35 14.81
C LYS A 41 -14.74 11.22 15.43
N ARG A 42 -14.26 10.90 16.64
CA ARG A 42 -13.22 11.70 17.33
C ARG A 42 -11.94 11.86 16.51
N ARG A 43 -11.49 10.79 15.86
CA ARG A 43 -10.24 10.82 15.07
C ARG A 43 -10.48 11.49 13.72
N LEU A 44 -11.65 11.29 13.11
CA LEU A 44 -12.05 11.99 11.89
C LEU A 44 -12.15 13.51 12.06
N GLU A 45 -12.64 13.99 13.20
CA GLU A 45 -12.70 15.42 13.49
C GLU A 45 -11.30 16.06 13.57
N ALA A 46 -10.29 15.29 14.00
CA ALA A 46 -8.89 15.72 13.96
C ALA A 46 -8.27 15.66 12.54
N MET A 47 -8.93 15.04 11.56
CA MET A 47 -8.42 14.86 10.20
C MET A 47 -8.92 15.96 9.26
N ALA A 48 -8.03 16.88 8.90
CA ALA A 48 -8.33 17.92 7.91
C ALA A 48 -8.16 17.44 6.45
N SER A 49 -7.44 16.35 6.20
CA SER A 49 -7.07 15.92 4.83
C SER A 49 -6.99 14.40 4.69
N GLY A 50 -7.10 13.88 3.46
CA GLY A 50 -6.99 12.44 3.18
C GLY A 50 -5.68 11.83 3.66
N LEU A 51 -4.58 12.58 3.59
CA LEU A 51 -3.28 12.17 4.14
C LEU A 51 -3.32 11.85 5.64
N GLN A 52 -3.97 12.71 6.43
CA GLN A 52 -4.13 12.49 7.87
C GLN A 52 -4.94 11.22 8.14
N LEU A 53 -5.93 10.92 7.29
CA LEU A 53 -6.72 9.70 7.39
C LEU A 53 -5.85 8.45 7.17
N PHE A 54 -4.98 8.47 6.16
CA PHE A 54 -4.07 7.36 5.91
C PHE A 54 -3.01 7.18 7.01
N GLN A 55 -2.41 8.26 7.48
CA GLN A 55 -1.45 8.22 8.59
C GLN A 55 -2.07 7.61 9.86
N GLN A 56 -3.35 7.89 10.11
CA GLN A 56 -4.00 7.31 11.28
C GLN A 56 -4.40 5.86 11.14
N LEU A 57 -4.70 5.40 9.92
CA LEU A 57 -4.82 3.97 9.67
C LEU A 57 -3.47 3.27 9.89
N GLU A 58 -2.37 3.94 9.54
CA GLU A 58 -1.01 3.45 9.79
C GLU A 58 -0.72 3.33 11.29
N GLU A 59 -0.99 4.39 12.07
CA GLU A 59 -0.84 4.35 13.53
C GLU A 59 -1.70 3.28 14.21
N LEU A 60 -2.84 2.91 13.60
CA LEU A 60 -3.72 1.85 14.11
C LEU A 60 -3.31 0.44 13.66
N ASN A 61 -2.22 0.30 12.89
CA ASN A 61 -1.80 -0.95 12.26
C ASN A 61 -2.85 -1.54 11.29
N LEU A 62 -3.83 -0.73 10.89
CA LEU A 62 -4.84 -1.08 9.89
C LEU A 62 -4.33 -0.84 8.47
N LEU A 63 -3.27 -0.06 8.33
CA LEU A 63 -2.61 0.24 7.08
C LEU A 63 -1.09 0.17 7.29
N GLY A 64 -0.35 -0.33 6.31
CA GLY A 64 1.10 -0.36 6.40
C GLY A 64 1.76 -0.72 5.08
N PRO A 65 3.10 -0.66 5.02
CA PRO A 65 3.86 -1.05 3.84
C PRO A 65 3.63 -2.51 3.45
N ASP A 66 3.39 -3.39 4.43
CA ASP A 66 3.08 -4.81 4.22
C ASP A 66 1.58 -5.10 4.08
N ASN A 67 0.71 -4.17 4.51
CA ASN A 67 -0.73 -4.39 4.55
C ASN A 67 -1.49 -3.18 4.02
N THR A 68 -1.74 -3.18 2.71
CA THR A 68 -2.42 -2.09 1.99
C THR A 68 -3.88 -2.41 1.65
N ASP A 69 -4.40 -3.57 2.06
CA ASP A 69 -5.77 -4.03 1.82
C ASP A 69 -6.82 -2.99 2.22
N THR A 70 -6.67 -2.39 3.41
CA THR A 70 -7.58 -1.35 3.89
C THR A 70 -7.62 -0.16 2.96
N LEU A 71 -6.46 0.28 2.45
CA LEU A 71 -6.39 1.38 1.50
C LEU A 71 -6.91 0.97 0.13
N SER A 72 -6.66 -0.26 -0.31
CA SER A 72 -7.20 -0.79 -1.56
C SER A 72 -8.74 -0.81 -1.55
N GLY A 73 -9.36 -1.28 -0.47
CA GLY A 73 -10.82 -1.26 -0.31
C GLY A 73 -11.41 0.16 -0.32
N LEU A 74 -10.73 1.09 0.35
CA LEU A 74 -11.09 2.51 0.35
C LEU A 74 -11.00 3.14 -1.04
N LEU A 75 -9.93 2.86 -1.79
CA LEU A 75 -9.73 3.34 -3.16
C LEU A 75 -10.74 2.72 -4.14
N SER A 76 -11.07 1.44 -3.95
CA SER A 76 -12.11 0.74 -4.72
C SER A 76 -13.49 1.38 -4.50
N ALA A 77 -13.79 1.81 -3.27
CA ALA A 77 -15.07 2.44 -2.94
C ALA A 77 -15.27 3.80 -3.64
N ILE A 78 -14.19 4.55 -3.85
CA ILE A 78 -14.20 5.79 -4.64
C ILE A 78 -13.90 5.57 -6.14
N GLN A 79 -13.84 4.30 -6.58
CA GLN A 79 -13.57 3.89 -7.97
C GLN A 79 -12.25 4.48 -8.54
N ARG A 80 -11.25 4.69 -7.68
CA ARG A 80 -9.94 5.24 -8.07
C ARG A 80 -8.93 4.12 -8.35
N HIS A 81 -9.17 3.41 -9.45
CA HIS A 81 -8.25 2.36 -9.93
C HIS A 81 -6.82 2.88 -10.18
N ASP A 82 -6.69 4.13 -10.62
CA ASP A 82 -5.39 4.78 -10.85
C ASP A 82 -4.52 4.83 -9.59
N LEU A 83 -5.14 5.12 -8.44
CA LEU A 83 -4.45 5.19 -7.14
C LEU A 83 -4.07 3.79 -6.64
N GLN A 84 -4.90 2.78 -6.91
CA GLN A 84 -4.57 1.40 -6.59
C GLN A 84 -3.36 0.91 -7.39
N GLN A 85 -3.27 1.27 -8.68
CA GLN A 85 -2.13 0.93 -9.52
C GLN A 85 -0.83 1.56 -9.01
N GLN A 86 -0.86 2.81 -8.55
CA GLN A 86 0.31 3.47 -7.94
C GLN A 86 0.76 2.78 -6.65
N LEU A 87 -0.19 2.29 -5.86
CA LEU A 87 0.07 1.57 -4.63
C LEU A 87 0.60 0.15 -4.87
N ASP A 88 0.05 -0.56 -5.85
CA ASP A 88 0.55 -1.88 -6.29
C ASP A 88 1.99 -1.76 -6.82
N ALA A 89 2.25 -0.76 -7.68
CA ALA A 89 3.58 -0.48 -8.20
C ALA A 89 4.59 -0.17 -7.07
N PHE A 90 4.14 0.45 -5.97
CA PHE A 90 4.98 0.66 -4.80
C PHE A 90 5.30 -0.65 -4.06
N GLN A 91 4.32 -1.53 -3.87
CA GLN A 91 4.56 -2.84 -3.25
C GLN A 91 5.47 -3.70 -4.12
N GLN A 92 5.27 -3.75 -5.43
CA GLN A 92 6.15 -4.49 -6.35
C GLN A 92 7.59 -3.97 -6.37
N ARG A 93 7.81 -2.67 -6.14
CA ARG A 93 9.16 -2.09 -6.07
C ARG A 93 9.83 -2.27 -4.71
N GLY A 94 9.06 -2.61 -3.68
CA GLY A 94 9.54 -2.98 -2.35
C GLY A 94 9.76 -4.49 -2.20
N GLN A 95 9.00 -5.30 -2.94
CA GLN A 95 9.18 -6.72 -3.11
C GLN A 95 10.08 -6.96 -4.33
N GLU A 96 11.40 -6.82 -4.20
CA GLU A 96 12.29 -7.42 -5.19
C GLU A 96 12.09 -8.95 -5.13
N PRO A 97 11.60 -9.62 -6.19
CA PRO A 97 11.63 -11.06 -6.23
C PRO A 97 13.06 -11.49 -6.49
N GLN A 98 13.79 -11.78 -5.41
CA GLN A 98 14.98 -12.62 -5.51
C GLN A 98 14.51 -14.08 -5.69
N ALA A 99 14.06 -14.43 -6.90
CA ALA A 99 13.82 -15.82 -7.29
C ALA A 99 13.76 -15.95 -8.83
N ASP A 100 14.87 -15.68 -9.50
CA ASP A 100 15.26 -16.53 -10.63
C ASP A 100 16.70 -16.98 -10.39
N SER A 101 16.83 -18.04 -9.59
CA SER A 101 18.08 -18.78 -9.43
C SER A 101 17.81 -20.24 -9.78
N GLY A 102 18.33 -20.64 -10.94
CA GLY A 102 19.11 -21.87 -11.04
C GLY A 102 18.36 -23.16 -11.37
N ASN A 103 18.30 -23.45 -12.68
CA ASN A 103 18.85 -24.66 -13.30
C ASN A 103 18.75 -26.02 -12.55
N SER A 104 17.97 -26.95 -13.11
CA SER A 104 18.28 -28.40 -13.24
C SER A 104 17.09 -29.08 -13.90
N SER A 105 17.18 -30.09 -14.76
CA SER A 105 18.26 -30.85 -15.37
C SER A 105 17.57 -31.68 -16.45
N ASN A 106 18.09 -31.76 -17.68
CA ASN A 106 17.77 -32.90 -18.53
C ASN A 106 19.04 -33.40 -19.19
N GLY A 107 19.63 -34.40 -18.55
CA GLY A 107 20.68 -35.21 -19.16
C GLY A 107 20.13 -35.93 -20.38
N HIS A 108 20.82 -35.80 -21.49
CA HIS A 108 20.76 -36.80 -22.55
C HIS A 108 22.17 -37.37 -22.69
N GLY A 109 22.34 -38.60 -22.22
CA GLY A 109 23.60 -39.32 -22.28
C GLY A 109 23.99 -39.54 -23.74
N GLU A 110 25.14 -38.98 -24.12
CA GLU A 110 25.76 -39.31 -25.39
C GLU A 110 26.39 -40.70 -25.30
N VAL A 111 26.01 -41.52 -26.28
CA VAL A 111 26.20 -42.96 -26.35
C VAL A 111 27.64 -43.29 -26.72
N ARG A 112 28.19 -44.33 -26.08
CA ARG A 112 29.49 -44.91 -26.44
C ARG A 112 29.30 -45.69 -27.75
N GLY A 113 30.11 -45.36 -28.76
CA GLY A 113 30.34 -46.15 -29.97
C GLY A 113 31.83 -46.29 -30.18
#